data_AF-A0A0S4JNQ6-F1
#
_entry.id   AF-A0A0S4JNQ6-F1
#
_cell.length_a   1.000
_cell.length_b   1.000
_cell.length_c   1.000
_cell.angle_alpha   90.00
_cell.angle_beta   90.00
_cell.angle_gamma   90.00
#
_symmetry.space_group_name_H-M   'P 1'
#
loop_
_entity.id
_entity.type
_entity.pdbx_description
1 polymer ?
#
loop_
_entity_poly.entity_id
_entity_poly.type
_entity_poly.pdbx_seq_one_letter_code
_entity_poly.pdbx_strand_id
1 'polypeptide(L)'
;MSNVKTEVILSTCVDERYPAANIVDGKPNTYFVTTGLYPHEIILGIKGGSSNISRIVLTSSGIKKLRLEKCTDVAPSKFETIVDCEVANRENNGRQVEQFQLNKATAGSGVTFLKVVIASGYEEFAGVYELSVEGDAPTS
;
A
#
# COMPACT_ATOMS: atom_id res chain seq x y z
N MET A 1 0.20 -16.77 -11.06
CA MET A 1 0.59 -15.56 -10.30
C MET A 1 0.28 -15.83 -8.85
N SER A 2 1.19 -15.50 -7.95
CA SER A 2 1.03 -15.77 -6.52
C SER A 2 0.93 -14.49 -5.72
N ASN A 3 0.26 -14.56 -4.57
CA ASN A 3 0.30 -13.48 -3.59
C ASN A 3 1.73 -13.34 -3.06
N VAL A 4 2.28 -12.14 -3.16
CA VAL A 4 3.62 -11.78 -2.70
C VAL A 4 3.49 -11.37 -1.24
N LYS A 5 4.17 -12.10 -0.35
CA LYS A 5 4.15 -11.80 1.08
C LYS A 5 4.88 -10.48 1.34
N THR A 6 4.23 -9.60 2.08
CA THR A 6 4.79 -8.31 2.48
C THR A 6 4.78 -8.16 4.00
N GLU A 7 5.52 -7.19 4.50
CA GLU A 7 5.45 -6.75 5.90
C GLU A 7 5.57 -5.24 6.00
N VAL A 8 4.86 -4.65 6.96
CA VAL A 8 5.00 -3.22 7.26
C VAL A 8 6.31 -2.99 8.00
N ILE A 9 7.14 -2.11 7.44
CA ILE A 9 8.43 -1.70 7.98
C ILE A 9 8.30 -0.37 8.72
N LEU A 10 7.48 0.54 8.20
CA LEU A 10 7.31 1.88 8.75
C LEU A 10 5.89 2.40 8.47
N SER A 11 5.37 3.18 9.40
CA SER A 11 4.19 4.05 9.22
C SER A 11 4.49 5.41 9.83
N THR A 12 4.10 6.50 9.17
CA THR A 12 4.28 7.87 9.70
C THR A 12 3.19 8.28 10.69
N CYS A 13 2.13 7.48 10.81
CA CYS A 13 1.09 7.63 11.83
C CYS A 13 0.72 6.29 12.46
N VAL A 14 0.23 6.34 13.70
CA VAL A 14 -0.08 5.15 14.50
C VAL A 14 -1.28 5.41 15.39
N ASP A 15 -2.26 4.51 15.34
CA ASP A 15 -3.21 4.26 16.42
C ASP A 15 -2.97 2.84 16.91
N GLU A 16 -2.67 2.65 18.20
CA GLU A 16 -2.35 1.34 18.78
C GLU A 16 -3.50 0.33 18.65
N ARG A 17 -4.74 0.80 18.53
CA ARG A 17 -5.92 -0.04 18.35
C ARG A 17 -6.05 -0.56 16.91
N TYR A 18 -5.44 0.15 15.96
CA TYR A 18 -5.54 -0.08 14.52
C TYR A 18 -4.15 0.01 13.86
N PRO A 19 -3.19 -0.85 14.25
CA PRO A 19 -1.82 -0.76 13.79
C PRO A 19 -1.69 -1.00 12.28
N ALA A 20 -0.67 -0.38 11.67
CA ALA A 20 -0.41 -0.51 10.22
C ALA A 20 -0.20 -1.96 9.76
N ALA A 21 0.31 -2.84 10.63
CA ALA A 21 0.46 -4.27 10.35
C ALA A 21 -0.85 -4.97 9.95
N ASN A 22 -2.00 -4.43 10.35
CA ASN A 22 -3.31 -4.95 9.97
C ASN A 22 -3.57 -4.90 8.46
N ILE A 23 -2.87 -4.03 7.71
CA ILE A 23 -3.06 -3.87 6.25
C ILE A 23 -2.73 -5.16 5.49
N VAL A 24 -1.85 -6.00 6.04
CA VAL A 24 -1.30 -7.19 5.37
C VAL A 24 -1.46 -8.48 6.17
N ASP A 25 -2.28 -8.46 7.23
CA ASP A 25 -2.47 -9.62 8.11
C ASP A 25 -3.47 -10.65 7.56
N GLY A 26 -4.19 -10.30 6.48
CA GLY A 26 -5.18 -11.14 5.81
C GLY A 26 -6.48 -11.36 6.60
N LYS A 27 -6.73 -10.58 7.66
CA LYS A 27 -7.93 -10.72 8.50
C LYS A 27 -9.01 -9.73 8.05
N PRO A 28 -10.26 -10.16 7.88
CA PRO A 28 -11.32 -9.29 7.37
C PRO A 28 -11.80 -8.21 8.36
N ASN A 29 -11.48 -8.37 9.65
CA ASN A 29 -12.01 -7.54 10.74
C ASN A 29 -10.95 -6.61 11.37
N THR A 30 -9.74 -6.58 10.82
CA THR A 30 -8.68 -5.68 11.25
C THR A 30 -8.48 -4.61 10.18
N TYR A 31 -7.98 -3.45 10.60
CA TYR A 31 -7.65 -2.35 9.69
C TYR A 31 -6.67 -1.39 10.34
N PHE A 32 -6.08 -0.56 9.50
CA PHE A 32 -5.29 0.60 9.87
C PHE A 32 -6.11 1.87 9.70
N VAL A 33 -5.91 2.85 10.59
CA VAL A 33 -6.48 4.19 10.46
C VAL A 33 -5.38 5.23 10.49
N THR A 34 -5.49 6.26 9.66
CA THR A 34 -4.60 7.42 9.72
C THR A 34 -4.91 8.30 10.93
N THR A 35 -3.99 9.22 11.29
CA THR A 35 -4.16 10.12 12.44
C THR A 35 -4.13 11.60 12.05
N GLY A 36 -5.03 12.06 11.16
CA GLY A 36 -5.15 13.48 10.79
C GLY A 36 -3.91 14.07 10.09
N LEU A 37 -3.97 15.30 9.58
CA LEU A 37 -2.79 16.02 9.05
C LEU A 37 -1.97 15.26 7.98
N TYR A 38 -2.62 14.90 6.86
CA TYR A 38 -1.95 14.33 5.68
C TYR A 38 -0.71 15.14 5.23
N PRO A 39 0.31 14.51 4.63
CA PRO A 39 0.32 13.14 4.10
C PRO A 39 0.73 12.07 5.12
N HIS A 40 0.28 10.84 4.86
CA HIS A 40 0.73 9.64 5.59
C HIS A 40 1.45 8.68 4.65
N GLU A 41 2.54 8.07 5.13
CA GLU A 41 3.31 7.09 4.39
C GLU A 41 3.38 5.77 5.15
N ILE A 42 3.22 4.67 4.41
CA ILE A 42 3.36 3.31 4.91
C ILE A 42 4.34 2.60 3.99
N ILE A 43 5.42 2.07 4.53
CA ILE A 43 6.44 1.33 3.77
C ILE A 43 6.28 -0.16 4.07
N LEU A 44 6.23 -0.94 3.00
CA LEU A 44 6.10 -2.39 3.01
C LEU A 44 7.33 -3.01 2.38
N GLY A 45 7.96 -3.97 3.05
CA GLY A 45 9.03 -4.80 2.50
C GLY A 45 8.46 -6.06 1.85
N ILE A 46 9.02 -6.46 0.70
CA ILE A 46 8.73 -7.75 0.08
C ILE A 46 9.52 -8.84 0.83
N LYS A 47 8.82 -9.84 1.37
CA LYS A 47 9.48 -10.94 2.08
C LYS A 47 10.18 -11.88 1.10
N GLY A 48 11.44 -12.19 1.36
CA GLY A 48 12.23 -13.11 0.54
C GLY A 48 13.01 -12.45 -0.60
N GLY A 49 13.08 -11.12 -0.64
CA GLY A 49 13.92 -10.38 -1.59
C GLY A 49 13.09 -9.53 -2.56
N SER A 50 13.55 -9.40 -3.80
CA SER A 50 12.87 -8.62 -4.84
C SER A 50 11.81 -9.45 -5.57
N SER A 51 10.72 -8.84 -6.02
CA SER A 51 9.70 -9.50 -6.86
C SER A 51 9.24 -8.59 -8.00
N ASN A 52 8.88 -9.22 -9.12
CA ASN A 52 8.19 -8.54 -10.21
C ASN A 52 6.68 -8.53 -9.94
N ILE A 53 6.15 -7.37 -9.54
CA ILE A 53 4.75 -7.16 -9.19
C ILE A 53 3.93 -6.94 -10.47
N SER A 54 2.84 -7.68 -10.62
CA SER A 54 1.86 -7.50 -11.70
C SER A 54 0.60 -6.77 -11.26
N ARG A 55 0.20 -6.89 -10.00
CA ARG A 55 -1.04 -6.30 -9.51
C ARG A 55 -0.93 -5.88 -8.06
N ILE A 56 -1.52 -4.73 -7.75
CA ILE A 56 -1.75 -4.27 -6.38
C ILE A 56 -3.25 -4.03 -6.23
N VAL A 57 -3.84 -4.55 -5.16
CA VAL A 57 -5.24 -4.31 -4.80
C VAL A 57 -5.27 -3.64 -3.43
N LEU A 58 -5.86 -2.46 -3.35
CA LEU A 58 -6.01 -1.69 -2.12
C LEU A 58 -7.49 -1.59 -1.76
N THR A 59 -7.86 -2.09 -0.59
CA THR A 59 -9.17 -1.87 0.02
C THR A 59 -9.06 -0.81 1.10
N SER A 60 -9.75 0.31 0.93
CA SER A 60 -9.65 1.49 1.80
C SER A 60 -11.01 2.17 2.03
N SER A 61 -11.05 3.25 2.82
CA SER A 61 -12.17 4.18 2.94
C SER A 61 -11.65 5.60 3.20
N GLY A 62 -12.34 6.60 2.65
CA GLY A 62 -12.05 8.00 2.91
C GLY A 62 -10.76 8.54 2.27
N ILE A 63 -10.03 7.73 1.48
CA ILE A 63 -8.85 8.21 0.73
C ILE A 63 -9.32 9.02 -0.47
N LYS A 64 -8.68 10.17 -0.71
CA LYS A 64 -8.90 11.02 -1.88
C LYS A 64 -7.72 10.98 -2.83
N LYS A 65 -6.50 11.28 -2.37
CA LYS A 65 -5.29 11.24 -3.21
C LYS A 65 -4.36 10.14 -2.73
N LEU A 66 -4.06 9.21 -3.63
CA LEU A 66 -3.25 8.03 -3.37
C LEU A 66 -2.07 8.01 -4.33
N ARG A 67 -0.89 7.71 -3.80
CA ARG A 67 0.28 7.40 -4.60
C ARG A 67 0.92 6.10 -4.14
N LEU A 68 1.34 5.28 -5.09
CA LEU A 68 2.16 4.10 -4.85
C LEU A 68 3.55 4.37 -5.41
N GLU A 69 4.57 4.06 -4.63
CA GLU A 69 5.96 4.20 -5.03
C GLU A 69 6.70 2.89 -4.79
N LYS A 70 7.66 2.56 -5.67
CA LYS A 70 8.52 1.39 -5.49
C LYS A 70 9.93 1.80 -5.09
N CYS A 71 10.61 0.92 -4.38
CA CYS A 71 12.05 0.92 -4.23
C CYS A 71 12.59 -0.44 -4.74
N THR A 72 13.78 -0.42 -5.34
CA THR A 72 14.48 -1.62 -5.83
C THR A 72 15.81 -1.87 -5.11
N ASP A 73 16.16 -1.01 -4.16
CA ASP A 73 17.40 -1.13 -3.38
C ASP A 73 17.22 -2.11 -2.22
N VAL A 74 18.32 -2.56 -1.62
CA VAL A 74 18.30 -3.44 -0.44
C VAL A 74 17.81 -2.75 0.84
N ALA A 75 17.73 -1.41 0.82
CA ALA A 75 17.21 -0.58 1.91
C ALA A 75 16.19 0.44 1.35
N PRO A 76 15.17 0.84 2.13
CA PRO A 76 14.10 1.72 1.67
C PRO A 76 14.60 3.17 1.54
N SER A 77 15.36 3.46 0.49
CA SER A 77 16.13 4.71 0.35
C SER A 77 15.63 5.63 -0.77
N LYS A 78 15.40 5.09 -1.97
CA LYS A 78 14.94 5.83 -3.14
C LYS A 78 13.64 5.23 -3.65
N PHE A 79 12.60 6.05 -3.68
CA PHE A 79 11.28 5.65 -4.14
C PHE A 79 10.95 6.33 -5.47
N GLU A 80 10.44 5.54 -6.42
CA GLU A 80 9.95 5.99 -7.72
C GLU A 80 8.43 5.83 -7.75
N THR A 81 7.70 6.88 -8.13
CA THR A 81 6.24 6.83 -8.28
C THR A 81 5.85 5.89 -9.42
N ILE A 82 5.00 4.91 -9.10
CA ILE A 82 4.46 3.93 -10.06
C ILE A 82 2.97 4.12 -10.31
N VAL A 83 2.26 4.76 -9.37
CA VAL A 83 0.85 5.15 -9.48
C VAL A 83 0.68 6.48 -8.76
N ASP A 84 -0.01 7.44 -9.38
CA ASP A 84 -0.52 8.66 -8.74
C ASP A 84 -1.95 8.87 -9.23
N CYS A 85 -2.93 8.78 -8.32
CA CYS A 85 -4.34 8.85 -8.68
C CYS A 85 -5.21 9.55 -7.63
N GLU A 86 -6.37 10.01 -8.08
CA GLU A 86 -7.47 10.42 -7.21
C GLU A 86 -8.48 9.27 -7.12
N VAL A 87 -8.83 8.88 -5.91
CA VAL A 87 -9.78 7.81 -5.60
C VAL A 87 -11.15 8.42 -5.41
N ALA A 88 -12.16 7.88 -6.08
CA ALA A 88 -13.52 8.42 -6.00
C ALA A 88 -14.12 8.28 -4.59
N ASN A 89 -14.85 9.31 -4.15
CA ASN A 89 -15.60 9.23 -2.90
C ASN A 89 -16.69 8.15 -3.00
N ARG A 90 -16.98 7.50 -1.87
CA ARG A 90 -18.09 6.57 -1.73
C ARG A 90 -19.06 7.14 -0.72
N GLU A 91 -20.36 6.95 -0.96
CA GLU A 91 -21.39 7.37 0.00
C GLU A 91 -21.11 6.76 1.38
N ASN A 92 -21.29 7.56 2.45
CA ASN A 92 -21.10 7.17 3.84
C ASN A 92 -19.73 6.52 4.15
N ASN A 93 -18.64 7.01 3.52
CA ASN A 93 -17.29 6.46 3.65
C ASN A 93 -17.22 4.94 3.35
N GLY A 94 -18.01 4.47 2.39
CA GLY A 94 -18.01 3.08 1.94
C GLY A 94 -16.65 2.59 1.42
N ARG A 95 -16.50 1.27 1.29
CA ARG A 95 -15.25 0.64 0.83
C ARG A 95 -14.88 1.10 -0.58
N GLN A 96 -13.66 1.59 -0.72
CA GLN A 96 -12.97 1.88 -1.97
C GLN A 96 -12.06 0.70 -2.30
N VAL A 97 -12.21 0.11 -3.49
CA VAL A 97 -11.37 -1.02 -3.95
C VAL A 97 -10.68 -0.59 -5.23
N GLU A 98 -9.39 -0.27 -5.11
CA GLU A 98 -8.56 0.16 -6.22
C GLU A 98 -7.68 -1.00 -6.68
N GLN A 99 -7.63 -1.22 -8.00
CA GLN A 99 -6.81 -2.27 -8.61
C GLN A 99 -5.83 -1.64 -9.60
N PHE A 100 -4.55 -1.84 -9.36
CA PHE A 100 -3.47 -1.31 -10.17
C PHE A 100 -2.75 -2.44 -10.87
N GLN A 101 -2.89 -2.50 -12.20
CA GLN A 101 -2.13 -3.43 -13.03
C GLN A 101 -0.79 -2.81 -13.38
N LEU A 102 0.30 -3.50 -13.07
CA LEU A 102 1.66 -3.06 -13.27
C LEU A 102 2.36 -3.89 -14.35
N ASN A 103 3.13 -3.23 -15.20
CA ASN A 103 4.02 -3.92 -16.13
C ASN A 103 5.26 -4.41 -15.38
N LYS A 104 5.44 -5.73 -15.31
CA LYS A 104 6.56 -6.42 -14.65
C LYS A 104 7.94 -6.03 -15.18
N ALA A 105 8.04 -5.49 -16.40
CA ALA A 105 9.30 -5.03 -16.97
C ALA A 105 9.63 -3.57 -16.62
N THR A 106 8.68 -2.81 -16.07
CA THR A 106 8.87 -1.39 -15.74
C THR A 106 8.41 -1.08 -14.31
N ALA A 107 7.21 -0.55 -14.13
CA ALA A 107 6.65 -0.14 -12.84
C ALA A 107 6.57 -1.29 -11.82
N GLY A 108 6.44 -2.52 -12.28
CA GLY A 108 6.42 -3.72 -11.44
C GLY A 108 7.78 -4.40 -11.26
N SER A 109 8.84 -3.95 -11.92
CA SER A 109 10.12 -4.67 -11.96
C SER A 109 10.93 -4.53 -10.68
N GLY A 110 11.45 -5.64 -10.17
CA GLY A 110 12.49 -5.70 -9.13
C GLY A 110 12.13 -5.04 -7.80
N VAL A 111 10.85 -5.03 -7.41
CA VAL A 111 10.39 -4.30 -6.23
C VAL A 111 10.86 -5.00 -4.95
N THR A 112 11.57 -4.27 -4.10
CA THR A 112 12.01 -4.70 -2.76
C THR A 112 11.18 -4.03 -1.66
N PHE A 113 10.76 -2.78 -1.88
CA PHE A 113 9.83 -2.07 -1.01
C PHE A 113 8.73 -1.37 -1.81
N LEU A 114 7.53 -1.34 -1.25
CA LEU A 114 6.40 -0.58 -1.73
C LEU A 114 6.06 0.49 -0.70
N LYS A 115 5.90 1.74 -1.12
CA LYS A 115 5.39 2.82 -0.28
C LYS A 115 3.98 3.18 -0.72
N VAL A 116 3.06 3.17 0.23
CA VAL A 116 1.71 3.72 0.09
C VAL A 116 1.72 5.12 0.67
N VAL A 117 1.41 6.12 -0.15
CA VAL A 117 1.30 7.52 0.27
C VAL A 117 -0.16 7.95 0.17
N ILE A 118 -0.75 8.25 1.33
CA ILE A 118 -2.09 8.83 1.44
C ILE A 118 -1.90 10.35 1.52
N ALA A 119 -1.96 11.03 0.38
CA ALA A 119 -1.66 12.45 0.28
C ALA A 119 -2.81 13.35 0.75
N SER A 120 -4.05 12.89 0.66
CA SER A 120 -5.22 13.54 1.26
C SER A 120 -6.40 12.58 1.38
N GLY A 121 -7.27 12.82 2.37
CA GLY A 121 -8.57 12.17 2.50
C GLY A 121 -9.73 13.08 2.12
N TYR A 122 -10.93 12.50 2.05
CA TYR A 122 -12.19 13.25 2.02
C TYR A 122 -12.56 13.83 3.39
N GLU A 123 -12.06 13.20 4.46
CA GLU A 123 -12.16 13.64 5.85
C GLU A 123 -10.77 13.61 6.51
N GLU A 124 -10.71 13.95 7.80
CA GLU A 124 -9.47 14.00 8.58
C GLU A 124 -8.80 12.62 8.72
N PHE A 125 -9.59 11.55 8.74
CA PHE A 125 -9.11 10.17 8.86
C PHE A 125 -9.49 9.34 7.64
N ALA A 126 -8.66 8.35 7.33
CA ALA A 126 -8.88 7.38 6.28
C ALA A 126 -8.54 5.98 6.83
N GLY A 127 -9.28 4.98 6.34
CA GLY A 127 -9.07 3.57 6.69
C GLY A 127 -8.35 2.82 5.58
N VAL A 128 -7.41 1.95 5.94
CA VAL A 128 -6.85 0.93 5.04
C VAL A 128 -7.10 -0.44 5.64
N TYR A 129 -7.81 -1.27 4.91
CA TYR A 129 -8.27 -2.57 5.39
C TYR A 129 -7.46 -3.72 4.83
N GLU A 130 -6.99 -3.60 3.59
CA GLU A 130 -6.20 -4.63 2.96
C GLU A 130 -5.34 -4.03 1.86
N LEU A 131 -4.08 -4.48 1.78
CA LEU A 131 -3.26 -4.36 0.60
C LEU A 131 -2.78 -5.74 0.14
N SER A 132 -3.26 -6.18 -1.01
CA SER A 132 -2.81 -7.41 -1.64
C SER A 132 -1.85 -7.10 -2.78
N VAL A 133 -0.73 -7.83 -2.82
CA VAL A 133 0.29 -7.69 -3.85
C VAL A 133 0.42 -9.02 -4.57
N GLU A 134 0.38 -9.00 -5.90
CA GLU A 134 0.53 -10.19 -6.72
C GLU A 134 1.65 -10.04 -7.73
N GLY A 135 2.45 -11.08 -7.87
CA GLY A 135 3.64 -11.05 -8.69
C GLY A 135 4.28 -12.43 -8.85
N ASP A 136 5.55 -12.41 -9.21
CA ASP A 136 6.40 -13.59 -9.23
C ASP A 136 6.88 -13.95 -7.82
N ALA A 137 7.32 -15.20 -7.63
CA ALA A 137 7.96 -15.59 -6.38
C ALA A 137 9.19 -14.69 -6.12
N PRO A 138 9.37 -14.15 -4.91
CA PRO A 138 10.52 -13.32 -4.59
C PRO A 138 11.84 -14.05 -4.81
N THR A 139 12.82 -13.35 -5.36
CA THR A 139 14.19 -13.83 -5.53
C THR A 139 15.12 -13.05 -4.60
N SER A 140 15.84 -13.80 -3.76
CA SER A 140 16.86 -13.28 -2.84
C SER A 140 18.18 -12.95 -3.54
#